data_AF-A0AAV3UGM8-F1
#
_entry.id   AF-A0AAV3UGM8-F1
#
_cell.length_a   1.000
_cell.length_b   1.000
_cell.length_c   1.000
_cell.angle_alpha   90.00
_cell.angle_beta   90.00
_cell.angle_gamma   90.00
#
_symmetry.space_group_name_H-M   'P 1'
#
loop_
_entity.id
_entity.type
_entity.pdbx_description
1 polymer ?
#
loop_
_entity_poly.entity_id
_entity_poly.type
_entity_poly.pdbx_seq_one_letter_code
_entity_poly.pdbx_strand_id
1 'polypeptide(L)'
;MVDGKRKRTPNRALLREIASILGSEEWIETISIFPSNRPDSIVISLRDEHYPEEYVSEAYIEVQSYVNGDFHITYVEDHFGEEWMCRWDRHESEEYSMHHFHSPPNATHDDGVNREHPPELPSVFSRVVVPWVYDRMGDIWTEYE
;
A
#
# COMPACT_ATOMS: atom_id res chain seq x y z
N MET A 1 29.62 -9.76 11.42
CA MET A 1 28.84 -10.84 10.77
C MET A 1 27.69 -11.23 11.68
N VAL A 2 26.51 -10.67 11.42
CA VAL A 2 25.22 -11.37 11.30
C VAL A 2 24.26 -10.33 10.74
N ASP A 3 24.37 -10.10 9.43
CA ASP A 3 23.36 -9.35 8.68
C ASP A 3 22.19 -10.31 8.48
N GLY A 4 21.42 -10.48 9.55
CA GLY A 4 20.26 -11.36 9.62
C GLY A 4 19.06 -10.67 9.01
N LYS A 5 19.13 -10.26 7.73
CA LYS A 5 17.91 -10.04 6.95
C LYS A 5 17.15 -11.36 6.96
N ARG A 6 16.22 -11.49 7.89
CA ARG A 6 15.32 -12.63 8.03
C ARG A 6 14.73 -12.83 6.63
N LYS A 7 15.09 -13.93 5.97
CA LYS A 7 14.63 -14.19 4.60
C LYS A 7 13.11 -14.22 4.62
N ARG A 8 12.48 -13.15 4.15
CA ARG A 8 11.03 -13.05 4.09
C ARG A 8 10.54 -13.85 2.89
N THR A 9 9.72 -14.88 3.15
CA THR A 9 9.11 -15.68 2.08
C THR A 9 7.75 -15.07 1.77
N PRO A 10 7.48 -14.62 0.53
CA PRO A 10 6.20 -14.04 0.17
C PRO A 10 5.05 -15.02 0.38
N ASN A 11 3.97 -14.56 1.00
CA ASN A 11 2.73 -15.30 1.14
C ASN A 11 1.91 -15.20 -0.14
N ARG A 12 2.38 -15.89 -1.18
CA ARG A 12 1.76 -15.83 -2.52
C ARG A 12 0.33 -16.36 -2.57
N ALA A 13 -0.07 -17.20 -1.61
CA ALA A 13 -1.43 -17.70 -1.52
C ALA A 13 -2.38 -16.58 -1.06
N LEU A 14 -2.06 -15.92 0.05
CA LEU A 14 -2.84 -14.79 0.58
C LEU A 14 -2.90 -13.62 -0.40
N LEU A 15 -1.79 -13.30 -1.07
CA LEU A 15 -1.76 -12.22 -2.06
C LEU A 15 -2.69 -12.51 -3.26
N ARG A 16 -2.79 -13.76 -3.71
CA ARG A 16 -3.75 -14.15 -4.75
C ARG A 16 -5.19 -14.11 -4.26
N GLU A 17 -5.44 -14.47 -3.01
CA GLU A 17 -6.76 -14.36 -2.40
C GLU A 17 -7.23 -12.91 -2.35
N ILE A 18 -6.37 -11.98 -1.89
CA ILE A 18 -6.65 -10.55 -1.89
C ILE A 18 -6.93 -10.04 -3.30
N ALA A 19 -6.06 -10.38 -4.27
CA ALA A 19 -6.28 -10.00 -5.67
C ALA A 19 -7.62 -10.54 -6.22
N SER A 20 -8.00 -11.75 -5.86
CA SER A 20 -9.28 -12.34 -6.28
C SER A 20 -10.49 -11.65 -5.67
N ILE A 21 -10.40 -11.21 -4.41
CA ILE A 21 -11.48 -10.48 -3.72
C ILE A 21 -11.66 -9.09 -4.34
N LEU A 22 -10.54 -8.41 -4.63
CA LEU A 22 -10.55 -7.05 -5.15
C LEU A 22 -10.84 -6.95 -6.65
N GLY A 23 -10.70 -8.03 -7.40
CA GLY A 23 -10.89 -8.02 -8.86
C GLY A 23 -12.30 -7.66 -9.34
N SER A 24 -13.28 -7.52 -8.44
CA SER A 24 -14.64 -7.07 -8.76
C SER A 24 -14.94 -5.62 -8.36
N GLU A 25 -13.98 -4.91 -7.77
CA GLU A 25 -14.19 -3.55 -7.28
C GLU A 25 -14.13 -2.52 -8.42
N GLU A 26 -15.07 -1.59 -8.45
CA GLU A 26 -15.20 -0.62 -9.56
C GLU A 26 -14.07 0.41 -9.59
N TRP A 27 -13.50 0.78 -8.44
CA TRP A 27 -12.41 1.77 -8.31
C TRP A 27 -11.04 1.23 -8.75
N ILE A 28 -10.96 -0.05 -9.12
CA ILE A 28 -9.75 -0.73 -9.58
C ILE A 28 -9.78 -0.86 -11.10
N GLU A 29 -8.70 -0.43 -11.75
CA GLU A 29 -8.52 -0.60 -13.20
C GLU A 29 -7.90 -1.96 -13.52
N THR A 30 -6.83 -2.35 -12.83
CA THR A 30 -6.18 -3.65 -13.02
C THR A 30 -5.45 -4.13 -11.77
N ILE A 31 -5.26 -5.45 -11.66
CA ILE A 31 -4.44 -6.06 -10.62
C ILE A 31 -3.34 -6.89 -11.27
N SER A 32 -2.10 -6.43 -11.13
CA SER A 32 -0.90 -7.15 -11.54
C SER A 32 -0.43 -8.06 -10.41
N ILE A 33 -0.49 -9.37 -10.63
CA ILE A 33 -0.09 -10.38 -9.64
C ILE A 33 1.37 -10.80 -9.90
N PHE A 34 2.29 -10.44 -8.99
CA PHE A 34 3.73 -10.72 -9.08
C PHE A 34 4.37 -10.24 -10.39
N PRO A 35 4.23 -8.95 -10.76
CA PRO A 35 4.86 -8.42 -11.95
C PRO A 35 6.40 -8.56 -11.85
N SER A 36 7.08 -8.63 -13.00
CA SER A 36 8.52 -8.97 -13.06
C SER A 36 9.41 -7.97 -12.29
N ASN A 37 9.00 -6.71 -12.20
CA ASN A 37 9.68 -5.66 -11.45
C ASN A 37 9.34 -5.65 -9.94
N ARG A 38 8.24 -6.28 -9.52
CA ARG A 38 7.80 -6.41 -8.11
C ARG A 38 7.35 -7.85 -7.83
N PRO A 39 8.28 -8.83 -7.86
CA PRO A 39 7.94 -10.25 -7.90
C PRO A 39 7.29 -10.80 -6.61
N ASP A 40 7.35 -10.03 -5.53
CA ASP A 40 6.87 -10.42 -4.20
C ASP A 40 5.56 -9.73 -3.80
N SER A 41 4.99 -8.94 -4.73
CA SER A 41 3.84 -8.07 -4.47
C SER A 41 2.67 -8.39 -5.40
N ILE A 42 1.48 -7.93 -5.03
CA ILE A 42 0.45 -7.56 -6.01
C ILE A 42 0.47 -6.03 -6.15
N VAL A 43 0.16 -5.53 -7.35
CA VAL A 43 0.02 -4.10 -7.62
C VAL A 43 -1.39 -3.88 -8.15
N ILE A 44 -2.13 -3.01 -7.48
CA ILE A 44 -3.53 -2.68 -7.76
C ILE A 44 -3.52 -1.27 -8.35
N SER A 45 -3.67 -1.15 -9.67
CA SER A 45 -3.78 0.15 -10.34
C SER A 45 -5.20 0.68 -10.18
N LEU A 46 -5.31 1.94 -9.80
CA LEU A 46 -6.57 2.61 -9.51
C LEU A 46 -7.06 3.33 -10.76
N ARG A 47 -8.38 3.52 -10.89
CA ARG A 47 -8.93 4.32 -12.00
C ARG A 47 -8.48 5.77 -11.88
N ASP A 48 -8.07 6.34 -13.01
CA ASP A 48 -7.65 7.73 -13.16
C ASP A 48 -8.79 8.72 -12.93
N GLU A 49 -10.03 8.36 -13.24
CA GLU A 49 -11.23 9.20 -13.09
C GLU A 49 -11.49 9.71 -11.65
N HIS A 50 -10.80 9.16 -10.66
CA HIS A 50 -10.85 9.58 -9.26
C HIS A 50 -9.78 10.60 -8.87
N TYR A 51 -8.92 11.00 -9.82
CA TYR A 51 -7.79 11.90 -9.61
C TYR A 51 -7.79 13.04 -10.64
N PRO A 52 -7.29 14.23 -10.30
CA PRO A 52 -7.06 15.27 -11.29
C PRO A 52 -5.91 14.88 -12.23
N GLU A 53 -6.23 14.63 -13.50
CA GLU A 53 -5.26 14.25 -14.53
C GLU A 53 -4.15 15.30 -14.72
N GLU A 54 -4.38 16.56 -14.31
CA GLU A 54 -3.36 17.61 -14.37
C GLU A 54 -2.23 17.44 -13.35
N TYR A 55 -2.46 16.69 -12.27
CA TYR A 55 -1.52 16.56 -11.15
C TYR A 55 -1.08 15.11 -10.91
N VAL A 56 -1.97 14.13 -11.16
CA VAL A 56 -1.70 12.72 -10.90
C VAL A 56 -1.74 11.95 -12.22
N SER A 57 -0.60 11.34 -12.58
CA SER A 57 -0.44 10.56 -13.80
C SER A 57 -0.83 9.09 -13.62
N GLU A 58 -0.62 8.55 -12.42
CA GLU A 58 -0.99 7.18 -12.04
C GLU A 58 -1.23 7.12 -10.53
N ALA A 59 -2.18 6.30 -10.08
CA ALA A 59 -2.32 5.93 -8.68
C ALA A 59 -2.39 4.41 -8.54
N TYR A 60 -1.69 3.85 -7.55
CA TYR A 60 -1.66 2.40 -7.32
C TYR A 60 -1.45 2.04 -5.85
N ILE A 61 -1.83 0.81 -5.50
CA ILE A 61 -1.52 0.20 -4.21
C ILE A 61 -0.59 -0.99 -4.44
N GLU A 62 0.57 -0.98 -3.82
CA GLU A 62 1.44 -2.15 -3.72
C GLU A 62 1.20 -2.89 -2.41
N VAL A 63 0.94 -4.20 -2.49
CA VAL A 63 0.75 -5.05 -1.31
C VAL A 63 1.81 -6.15 -1.29
N GLN A 64 2.60 -6.17 -0.23
CA GLN A 64 3.55 -7.23 0.10
C GLN A 64 3.08 -7.96 1.35
N SER A 65 3.14 -9.28 1.34
CA SER A 65 2.79 -10.11 2.50
C SER A 65 3.72 -11.30 2.60
N TYR A 66 4.03 -11.73 3.81
CA TYR A 66 5.01 -12.77 4.07
C TYR A 66 4.47 -13.85 5.01
N VAL A 67 5.01 -15.06 4.91
CA VAL A 67 4.52 -16.24 5.67
C VAL A 67 4.70 -16.11 7.18
N ASN A 68 5.58 -15.21 7.65
CA ASN A 68 5.75 -14.88 9.07
C ASN A 68 4.68 -13.90 9.58
N GLY A 69 3.76 -13.47 8.72
CA GLY A 69 2.71 -12.50 9.04
C GLY A 69 3.13 -11.04 8.84
N ASP A 70 4.37 -10.76 8.44
CA ASP A 70 4.75 -9.39 8.06
C ASP A 70 4.01 -8.97 6.79
N PHE A 71 3.69 -7.68 6.67
CA PHE A 71 3.19 -7.10 5.43
C PHE A 71 3.53 -5.62 5.33
N HIS A 72 3.49 -5.13 4.10
CA HIS A 72 3.60 -3.72 3.74
C HIS A 72 2.50 -3.41 2.73
N ILE A 73 1.79 -2.31 2.95
CA ILE A 73 0.80 -1.79 2.02
C ILE A 73 1.21 -0.35 1.71
N THR A 74 1.59 -0.09 0.47
CA THR A 74 1.98 1.26 0.04
C THR A 74 0.95 1.78 -0.94
N TYR A 75 0.36 2.92 -0.65
CA TYR A 75 -0.41 3.69 -1.62
C TYR A 75 0.53 4.71 -2.26
N VAL A 76 0.48 4.85 -3.59
CA VAL A 76 1.32 5.76 -4.35
C VAL A 76 0.49 6.51 -5.39
N GLU A 77 0.76 7.80 -5.51
CA GLU A 77 0.42 8.66 -6.64
C GLU A 77 1.72 9.06 -7.35
N ASP A 78 1.79 8.91 -8.67
CA ASP A 78 2.85 9.51 -9.49
C ASP A 78 2.41 10.89 -9.98
N HIS A 79 3.11 11.93 -9.56
CA HIS A 79 2.87 13.32 -9.94
C HIS A 79 3.85 13.72 -11.05
N PHE A 80 3.75 13.03 -12.18
CA PHE A 80 4.65 13.20 -13.34
C PHE A 80 6.13 12.98 -13.01
N GLY A 81 6.42 11.90 -12.28
CA GLY A 81 7.76 11.49 -11.88
C GLY A 81 8.17 11.88 -10.46
N GLU A 82 7.32 12.56 -9.70
CA GLU A 82 7.44 12.73 -8.24
C GLU A 82 6.42 11.82 -7.54
N GLU A 83 6.88 10.89 -6.70
CA GLU A 83 5.95 9.99 -5.98
C GLU A 83 5.45 10.63 -4.69
N TRP A 84 4.13 10.67 -4.52
CA TRP A 84 3.46 10.97 -3.27
C TRP A 84 2.88 9.68 -2.70
N MET A 85 3.26 9.29 -1.48
CA MET A 85 2.93 7.97 -0.96
C MET A 85 2.70 7.92 0.54
N CYS A 86 1.93 6.93 0.99
CA CYS A 86 1.80 6.55 2.39
C CYS A 86 1.91 5.03 2.55
N ARG A 87 2.24 4.55 3.75
CA ARG A 87 2.48 3.12 3.97
C ARG A 87 1.93 2.63 5.31
N TRP A 88 1.29 1.46 5.28
CA TRP A 88 0.90 0.70 6.48
C TRP A 88 1.77 -0.54 6.60
N ASP A 89 2.41 -0.68 7.75
CA ASP A 89 3.38 -1.72 8.01
C ASP A 89 2.98 -2.59 9.18
N ARG A 90 3.21 -3.89 8.99
CA ARG A 90 3.27 -4.86 10.07
C ARG A 90 4.61 -5.58 10.04
N HIS A 91 5.50 -5.22 10.95
CA HIS A 91 6.75 -5.96 11.19
C HIS A 91 7.40 -5.55 12.51
N GLU A 92 8.35 -6.37 12.97
CA GLU A 92 9.25 -6.01 14.07
C GLU A 92 10.08 -4.77 13.70
N SER A 93 10.08 -3.76 14.57
CA SER A 93 10.81 -2.51 14.42
C SER A 93 11.52 -2.16 15.72
N GLU A 94 12.68 -1.50 15.64
CA GLU A 94 13.40 -1.00 16.81
C GLU A 94 12.74 0.28 17.38
N GLU A 95 12.10 1.07 16.52
CA GLU A 95 11.57 2.40 16.84
C GLU A 95 10.05 2.44 16.96
N TYR A 96 9.35 1.53 16.28
CA TYR A 96 7.90 1.49 16.21
C TYR A 96 7.32 0.19 16.76
N SER A 97 6.03 0.23 17.12
CA SER A 97 5.28 -0.97 17.44
C SER A 97 5.13 -1.85 16.19
N MET A 98 4.67 -3.09 16.41
CA MET A 98 4.45 -4.06 15.33
C MET A 98 3.60 -3.48 14.20
N HIS A 99 2.70 -2.55 14.50
CA HIS A 99 1.82 -1.87 13.55
C HIS A 99 2.15 -0.38 13.51
N HIS A 100 2.57 0.11 12.35
CA HIS A 100 2.90 1.51 12.20
C HIS A 100 2.52 2.02 10.81
N PHE A 101 2.34 3.33 10.73
CA PHE A 101 1.95 4.04 9.53
C PHE A 101 2.99 5.11 9.21
N HIS A 102 3.40 5.18 7.95
CA HIS A 102 4.25 6.24 7.42
C HIS A 102 3.38 7.22 6.63
N SER A 103 3.35 8.47 7.07
CA SER A 103 2.53 9.50 6.44
C SER A 103 3.09 9.97 5.08
N PRO A 104 2.22 10.51 4.22
CA PRO A 104 2.68 11.25 3.06
C PRO A 104 3.47 12.51 3.44
N PRO A 105 4.27 13.08 2.51
CA PRO A 105 4.34 12.71 1.09
C PRO A 105 5.30 11.58 0.75
N ASN A 106 6.27 11.26 1.61
CA ASN A 106 7.39 10.40 1.21
C ASN A 106 7.34 8.99 1.80
N ALA A 107 6.51 8.77 2.83
CA ALA A 107 6.48 7.54 3.62
C ALA A 107 7.88 7.06 4.07
N THR A 108 8.78 7.99 4.41
CA THR A 108 10.13 7.65 4.89
C THR A 108 10.07 7.05 6.28
N HIS A 109 11.17 6.43 6.70
CA HIS A 109 11.30 5.88 8.04
C HIS A 109 10.91 6.87 9.15
N ASP A 110 11.30 8.14 9.01
CA ASP A 110 11.09 9.18 10.01
C ASP A 110 9.65 9.73 10.00
N ASP A 111 8.87 9.41 8.96
CA ASP A 111 7.43 9.72 8.86
C ASP A 111 6.56 8.70 9.62
N GLY A 112 7.18 7.75 10.32
CA GLY A 112 6.52 6.64 11.00
C GLY A 112 5.82 7.07 12.29
N VAL A 113 4.61 6.54 12.51
CA VAL A 113 3.89 6.64 13.78
C VAL A 113 3.25 5.30 14.15
N ASN A 114 3.30 4.97 15.44
CA ASN A 114 2.58 3.79 15.97
C ASN A 114 1.09 3.93 15.67
N ARG A 115 0.50 2.92 15.05
CA ARG A 115 -0.92 2.93 14.69
C ARG A 115 -1.47 1.52 14.73
N GLU A 116 -2.24 1.24 15.77
CA GLU A 116 -2.90 -0.05 15.92
C GLU A 116 -3.92 -0.26 14.79
N HIS A 117 -3.87 -1.45 14.18
CA HIS A 117 -4.84 -1.91 13.20
C HIS A 117 -5.09 -3.42 13.39
N PRO A 118 -6.11 -4.02 12.76
CA PRO A 118 -6.29 -5.47 12.81
C PRO A 118 -4.99 -6.22 12.46
N PRO A 119 -4.71 -7.40 13.05
CA PRO A 119 -3.47 -8.10 12.78
C PRO A 119 -3.46 -8.83 11.43
N GLU A 120 -4.63 -9.14 10.86
CA GLU A 120 -4.75 -9.83 9.58
C GLU A 120 -4.79 -8.86 8.40
N LEU A 121 -4.00 -9.13 7.36
CA LEU A 121 -3.91 -8.31 6.17
C LEU A 121 -5.28 -8.02 5.50
N PRO A 122 -6.21 -8.98 5.29
CA PRO A 122 -7.53 -8.68 4.74
C PRO A 122 -8.35 -7.71 5.60
N SER A 123 -8.21 -7.79 6.94
CA SER A 123 -8.88 -6.89 7.88
C SER A 123 -8.31 -5.47 7.80
N VAL A 124 -6.98 -5.33 7.68
CA VAL A 124 -6.34 -4.02 7.49
C VAL A 124 -6.74 -3.41 6.16
N PHE A 125 -6.71 -4.21 5.09
CA PHE A 125 -7.07 -3.73 3.76
C PHE A 125 -8.52 -3.20 3.74
N SER A 126 -9.48 -4.00 4.22
CA SER A 126 -10.91 -3.63 4.19
C SER A 126 -11.30 -2.51 5.18
N ARG A 127 -10.66 -2.43 6.35
CA ARG A 127 -11.08 -1.49 7.42
C ARG A 127 -10.21 -0.25 7.56
N VAL A 128 -9.03 -0.24 6.95
CA VAL A 128 -8.08 0.87 7.06
C VAL A 128 -7.73 1.42 5.69
N VAL A 129 -7.21 0.57 4.80
CA VAL A 129 -6.68 1.02 3.50
C VAL A 129 -7.80 1.48 2.59
N VAL A 130 -8.83 0.65 2.38
CA VAL A 130 -9.94 0.97 1.49
C VAL A 130 -10.65 2.26 1.93
N PRO A 131 -11.06 2.45 3.20
CA PRO A 131 -11.63 3.73 3.65
C PRO A 131 -10.70 4.92 3.40
N TRP A 132 -9.41 4.79 3.69
CA TRP A 132 -8.45 5.87 3.47
C TRP A 132 -8.32 6.22 1.97
N VAL A 133 -8.32 5.23 1.09
CA VAL A 133 -8.26 5.44 -0.36
C VAL A 133 -9.53 6.14 -0.87
N TYR A 134 -10.71 5.75 -0.36
CA TYR A 134 -11.96 6.43 -0.69
C TYR A 134 -11.97 7.89 -0.23
N ASP A 135 -11.47 8.15 0.99
CA ASP A 135 -11.32 9.52 1.49
C ASP A 135 -10.37 10.31 0.57
N ARG A 136 -9.23 9.73 0.19
CA ARG A 136 -8.25 10.35 -0.71
C ARG A 136 -8.81 10.64 -2.11
N MET A 137 -9.55 9.71 -2.69
CA MET A 137 -10.26 9.90 -3.97
C MET A 137 -11.36 10.99 -3.86
N GLY A 138 -11.91 11.19 -2.67
CA GLY A 138 -12.92 12.21 -2.39
C GLY A 138 -12.37 13.58 -2.01
N ASP A 139 -11.05 13.74 -1.92
CA ASP A 139 -10.41 15.00 -1.53
C ASP A 139 -10.74 16.13 -2.52
N ILE A 140 -10.83 17.35 -1.98
CA ILE A 140 -10.93 18.55 -2.78
C ILE A 140 -9.50 19.00 -3.10
N TRP A 141 -9.09 18.86 -4.36
CA TRP A 141 -7.74 19.15 -4.85
C TRP A 141 -7.46 20.65 -5.06
N THR A 142 -7.86 21.49 -4.11
CA THR A 142 -7.71 22.96 -4.17
C THR A 142 -6.29 23.45 -3.88
N GLU A 143 -5.39 22.59 -3.39
CA GLU A 143 -4.02 22.99 -3.02
C GLU A 143 -3.05 23.07 -4.21
N TYR A 144 -3.52 22.79 -5.43
CA TYR A 144 -2.72 22.87 -6.65
C TYR A 144 -3.11 24.03 -7.59
N GLU A 145 -4.03 24.93 -7.17
CA GLU A 145 -4.36 26.18 -7.89
C GLU A 145 -3.37 27.32 -7.62
#